data_AF-A0A7C5JIW4-F1
#
_entry.id   AF-A0A7C5JIW4-F1
#
_cell.length_a   1.000
_cell.length_b   1.000
_cell.length_c   1.000
_cell.angle_alpha   90.00
_cell.angle_beta   90.00
_cell.angle_gamma   90.00
#
_symmetry.space_group_name_H-M   'P 1'
#
loop_
_entity.id
_entity.type
_entity.pdbx_description
1 polymer ?
#
loop_
_entity_poly.entity_id
_entity_poly.type
_entity_poly.pdbx_seq_one_letter_code
_entity_poly.pdbx_strand_id
1 'polypeptide(L)'
;KTVTKRVVARPSTTRKVTTPPVYKTVQIQELVQPASTRTIPIPARYKTVTQKKKIADGKYFWTDASGKNARTRATNQCNRICLTATPAKYNKVAKQVVAKPAMTRKVRTPARYTTVRIKKLVQPASTRSIPIPATYKTVTKKKKIAEGYAKWVPIVCTSSINSTMITQVQQALKSAGYYRGPIDGVLGAESRTAVRDYQKAKGLPVAGLSLATMQSLGIYP
;
A
#
# COMPACT_ATOMS: atom_id res chain seq x y z
N LYS A 1 -34.05 3.66 44.98
CA LYS A 1 -33.53 4.73 44.08
C LYS A 1 -33.04 4.01 42.84
N THR A 2 -33.56 4.33 41.67
CA THR A 2 -33.12 3.69 40.43
C THR A 2 -31.89 4.42 39.93
N VAL A 3 -30.80 3.70 39.70
CA VAL A 3 -29.56 4.25 39.15
C VAL A 3 -29.43 3.75 37.72
N THR A 4 -29.30 4.67 36.78
CA THR A 4 -29.04 4.38 35.37
C THR A 4 -27.54 4.46 35.11
N LYS A 5 -26.96 3.42 34.49
CA LYS A 5 -25.58 3.44 33.99
C LYS A 5 -25.57 3.11 32.51
N ARG A 6 -24.93 3.96 31.70
CA ARG A 6 -24.65 3.69 30.29
C ARG A 6 -23.44 2.76 30.22
N VAL A 7 -23.61 1.59 29.64
CA VAL A 7 -22.53 0.61 29.46
C VAL A 7 -22.31 0.37 27.97
N VAL A 8 -21.05 0.16 27.59
CA VAL A 8 -20.68 -0.19 26.22
C VAL A 8 -21.32 -1.54 25.89
N ALA A 9 -22.16 -1.57 24.86
CA ALA A 9 -22.78 -2.79 24.35
C ALA A 9 -21.88 -3.48 23.33
N ARG A 10 -21.26 -2.71 22.43
CA ARG A 10 -20.20 -3.17 21.53
C ARG A 10 -19.08 -2.13 21.46
N PRO A 11 -17.80 -2.54 21.61
CA PRO A 11 -16.68 -1.62 21.52
C PRO A 11 -16.52 -1.09 20.09
N SER A 12 -15.79 0.02 19.93
CA SER A 12 -15.41 0.50 18.61
C SER A 12 -14.48 -0.52 17.95
N THR A 13 -14.69 -0.77 16.67
CA THR A 13 -13.87 -1.69 15.87
C THR A 13 -13.44 -1.00 14.59
N THR A 14 -12.40 -1.50 13.94
CA THR A 14 -11.95 -0.99 12.64
C THR A 14 -12.13 -2.07 11.58
N ARG A 15 -12.72 -1.69 10.45
CA ARG A 15 -12.78 -2.55 9.27
C ARG A 15 -11.71 -2.10 8.29
N LYS A 16 -10.80 -3.01 7.94
CA LYS A 16 -9.80 -2.77 6.90
C LYS A 16 -10.42 -3.05 5.53
N VAL A 17 -10.32 -2.08 4.63
CA VAL A 17 -10.67 -2.22 3.22
C VAL A 17 -9.38 -2.15 2.42
N THR A 18 -9.02 -3.25 1.77
CA THR A 18 -7.81 -3.37 0.94
C THR A 18 -8.17 -3.19 -0.52
N THR A 19 -7.52 -2.24 -1.19
CA THR A 19 -7.63 -2.03 -2.64
C THR A 19 -6.40 -2.64 -3.32
N PRO A 20 -6.58 -3.57 -4.28
CA PRO A 20 -5.45 -4.23 -4.95
C PRO A 20 -4.66 -3.24 -5.83
N PRO A 21 -3.38 -3.55 -6.12
CA PRO A 21 -2.57 -2.73 -7.01
C PRO A 21 -3.06 -2.83 -8.46
N VAL A 22 -2.96 -1.72 -9.20
CA VAL A 22 -3.34 -1.65 -10.61
C VAL A 22 -2.08 -1.67 -11.48
N TYR A 23 -2.04 -2.59 -12.44
CA TYR A 23 -0.95 -2.73 -13.40
C TYR A 23 -1.39 -2.34 -14.81
N LYS A 24 -0.49 -1.74 -15.58
CA LYS A 24 -0.65 -1.50 -17.02
C LYS A 24 0.46 -2.21 -17.78
N THR A 25 0.10 -2.91 -18.86
CA THR A 25 1.07 -3.52 -19.77
C THR A 25 1.66 -2.44 -20.67
N VAL A 26 2.99 -2.30 -20.65
CA VAL A 26 3.74 -1.37 -21.51
C VAL A 26 4.68 -2.17 -22.41
N GLN A 27 4.78 -1.77 -23.66
CA GLN A 27 5.73 -2.32 -24.63
C GLN A 27 7.00 -1.46 -24.62
N ILE A 28 8.14 -2.08 -24.33
CA ILE A 28 9.45 -1.41 -24.36
C ILE A 28 10.31 -2.14 -25.40
N GLN A 29 11.08 -1.37 -26.18
CA GLN A 29 12.09 -1.94 -27.07
C GLN A 29 13.38 -2.18 -26.29
N GLU A 30 13.77 -3.45 -26.20
CA GLU A 30 15.01 -3.87 -25.58
C GLU A 30 16.05 -4.16 -26.67
N LEU A 31 17.26 -3.60 -26.51
CA LEU A 31 18.36 -3.78 -27.44
C LEU A 31 18.92 -5.20 -27.29
N VAL A 32 18.80 -6.01 -28.34
CA VAL A 32 19.30 -7.39 -28.35
C VAL A 32 20.71 -7.46 -28.93
N GLN A 33 20.98 -6.69 -29.99
CA GLN A 33 22.29 -6.63 -30.62
C GLN A 33 22.62 -5.17 -31.01
N PRO A 34 23.76 -4.62 -30.56
CA PRO A 34 24.16 -3.26 -30.92
C PRO A 34 24.54 -3.16 -32.39
N ALA A 35 24.40 -1.97 -32.95
CA ALA A 35 24.89 -1.70 -34.31
C ALA A 35 26.42 -1.88 -34.35
N SER A 36 26.91 -2.56 -35.37
CA SER A 36 28.34 -2.83 -35.54
C SER A 36 28.80 -2.44 -36.94
N THR A 37 30.05 -2.00 -37.04
CA THR A 37 30.66 -1.63 -38.33
C THR A 37 31.93 -2.44 -38.52
N ARG A 38 31.98 -3.23 -39.59
CA ARG A 38 33.18 -3.98 -39.98
C ARG A 38 33.89 -3.29 -41.13
N THR A 39 35.19 -3.05 -40.97
CA THR A 39 36.07 -2.55 -42.03
C THR A 39 36.73 -3.72 -42.76
N ILE A 40 36.56 -3.77 -44.08
CA ILE A 40 37.20 -4.78 -44.92
C ILE A 40 38.31 -4.09 -45.71
N PRO A 41 39.59 -4.46 -45.52
CA PRO A 41 40.70 -3.87 -46.26
C PRO A 41 40.70 -4.40 -47.70
N ILE A 42 40.82 -3.49 -48.66
CA ILE A 42 41.02 -3.81 -50.08
C ILE A 42 42.48 -3.46 -50.39
N PRO A 43 43.34 -4.45 -50.71
CA PRO A 43 44.77 -4.21 -50.90
C PRO A 43 45.04 -3.35 -52.12
N ALA A 44 46.17 -2.62 -52.09
CA ALA A 44 46.63 -1.83 -53.22
C ALA A 44 46.93 -2.72 -54.43
N ARG A 45 46.62 -2.23 -55.62
CA ARG A 45 47.01 -2.89 -56.88
C ARG A 45 48.16 -2.12 -57.49
N TYR A 46 49.16 -2.86 -57.95
CA TYR A 46 50.38 -2.31 -58.53
C TYR A 46 50.41 -2.54 -60.04
N LYS A 47 51.07 -1.63 -60.77
CA LYS A 47 51.41 -1.81 -62.19
C LYS A 47 52.88 -1.53 -62.42
N THR A 48 53.48 -2.19 -63.39
CA THR A 48 54.86 -1.96 -63.78
C THR A 48 54.90 -0.93 -64.89
N VAL A 49 55.58 0.19 -64.66
CA VAL A 49 55.81 1.23 -65.68
C VAL A 49 57.26 1.16 -66.12
N THR A 50 57.48 1.11 -67.43
CA THR A 50 58.81 1.09 -68.03
C THR A 50 59.18 2.49 -68.51
N GLN A 51 60.31 3.01 -68.05
CA GLN A 51 60.86 4.28 -68.48
C GLN A 51 62.21 4.07 -69.16
N LYS A 52 62.45 4.80 -70.25
CA LYS A 52 63.77 4.85 -70.90
C LYS A 52 64.67 5.77 -70.08
N LYS A 53 65.69 5.23 -69.42
CA LYS A 53 66.72 6.01 -68.74
C LYS A 53 67.94 6.11 -69.67
N LYS A 54 68.37 7.34 -69.95
CA LYS A 54 69.57 7.59 -70.77
C LYS A 54 70.80 7.11 -69.98
N ILE A 55 71.61 6.26 -70.61
CA ILE A 55 72.83 5.71 -70.00
C ILE A 55 74.10 6.18 -70.69
N ALA A 56 74.00 6.67 -71.92
CA ALA A 56 75.11 7.31 -72.62
C ALA A 56 74.58 8.44 -73.51
N ASP A 57 75.27 9.57 -73.48
CA ASP A 57 74.98 10.69 -74.38
C ASP A 57 75.32 10.34 -75.83
N GLY A 58 74.52 10.86 -76.76
CA GLY A 58 74.84 10.79 -78.17
C GLY A 58 76.04 11.69 -78.45
N LYS A 59 76.97 11.22 -79.27
CA LYS A 59 78.14 11.99 -79.68
C LYS A 59 78.08 12.23 -81.18
N TYR A 60 78.40 13.46 -81.57
CA TYR A 60 78.64 13.81 -82.96
C TYR A 60 80.11 13.61 -83.26
N PHE A 61 80.38 13.00 -84.40
CA PHE A 61 81.74 12.88 -84.91
C PHE A 61 81.69 13.03 -86.43
N TRP A 62 82.72 13.66 -86.96
CA TRP A 62 82.85 13.91 -88.38
C TRP A 62 83.34 12.64 -89.08
N THR A 63 82.61 12.16 -90.09
CA THR A 63 83.03 11.00 -90.91
C THR A 63 83.02 11.33 -92.40
N ASP A 64 83.86 10.63 -93.16
CA ASP A 64 83.96 10.75 -94.62
C ASP A 64 82.89 9.86 -95.30
N ALA A 65 82.13 10.43 -96.24
CA ALA A 65 80.95 9.83 -96.85
C ALA A 65 81.22 8.85 -98.01
N SER A 66 82.48 8.54 -98.33
CA SER A 66 82.83 7.57 -99.38
C SER A 66 82.69 6.12 -98.86
N GLY A 67 81.53 5.51 -99.11
CA GLY A 67 81.01 4.30 -98.45
C GLY A 67 81.74 2.95 -98.59
N LYS A 68 83.06 2.88 -98.79
CA LYS A 68 83.81 1.60 -98.68
C LYS A 68 85.20 1.63 -98.05
N ASN A 69 85.83 2.80 -97.81
CA ASN A 69 87.27 2.84 -97.43
C ASN A 69 87.59 3.78 -96.25
N ALA A 70 86.84 3.73 -95.16
CA ALA A 70 87.13 4.56 -93.97
C ALA A 70 88.38 4.12 -93.16
N ARG A 71 89.21 3.20 -93.66
CA ARG A 71 90.41 2.69 -92.94
C ARG A 71 91.75 2.94 -93.61
N THR A 72 91.80 3.62 -94.75
CA THR A 72 93.08 3.94 -95.41
C THR A 72 93.18 5.43 -95.70
N ARG A 73 94.33 5.96 -95.32
CA ARG A 73 94.69 7.35 -95.05
C ARG A 73 94.83 8.20 -96.33
N ALA A 74 94.49 9.48 -96.20
CA ALA A 74 94.87 10.62 -97.07
C ALA A 74 94.33 10.67 -98.51
N THR A 75 93.28 11.46 -98.73
CA THR A 75 92.98 12.09 -100.03
C THR A 75 92.70 13.59 -99.83
N ASN A 76 93.46 14.42 -100.56
CA ASN A 76 93.34 15.89 -100.61
C ASN A 76 92.20 16.33 -101.54
N GLN A 77 91.03 15.72 -101.38
CA GLN A 77 89.81 16.09 -102.09
C GLN A 77 88.86 16.73 -101.10
N CYS A 78 88.13 17.75 -101.56
CA CYS A 78 87.13 18.48 -100.80
C CYS A 78 85.95 17.52 -100.50
N ASN A 79 86.20 16.59 -99.60
CA ASN A 79 85.30 15.50 -99.28
C ASN A 79 84.16 16.08 -98.46
N ARG A 80 82.93 15.75 -98.85
CA ARG A 80 81.70 16.07 -98.11
C ARG A 80 81.78 15.45 -96.72
N ILE A 81 82.37 16.15 -95.76
CA ILE A 81 82.41 15.71 -94.37
C ILE A 81 80.99 15.81 -93.82
N CYS A 82 80.45 14.67 -93.39
CA CYS A 82 79.09 14.62 -92.88
C CYS A 82 79.14 14.51 -91.35
N LEU A 83 78.46 15.43 -90.66
CA LEU A 83 78.28 15.36 -89.22
C LEU A 83 77.41 14.13 -88.92
N THR A 84 78.04 13.05 -88.48
CA THR A 84 77.34 11.78 -88.24
C THR A 84 77.05 11.65 -86.75
N ALA A 85 75.81 11.34 -86.41
CA ALA A 85 75.37 11.21 -85.02
C ALA A 85 75.42 9.75 -84.57
N THR A 86 76.15 9.45 -83.49
CA THR A 86 75.86 8.24 -82.72
C THR A 86 74.65 8.52 -81.83
N PRO A 87 73.55 7.76 -81.93
CA PRO A 87 72.38 8.00 -81.12
C PRO A 87 72.68 7.71 -79.64
N ALA A 88 72.12 8.53 -78.75
CA ALA A 88 72.18 8.29 -77.31
C ALA A 88 71.63 6.88 -76.98
N LYS A 89 72.30 6.18 -76.07
CA LYS A 89 71.87 4.85 -75.64
C LYS A 89 70.94 4.97 -74.43
N TYR A 90 69.83 4.25 -74.48
CA TYR A 90 68.83 4.19 -73.42
C TYR A 90 68.69 2.77 -72.92
N ASN A 91 68.60 2.57 -71.61
CA ASN A 91 68.11 1.32 -71.03
C ASN A 91 66.64 1.47 -70.60
N LYS A 92 65.93 0.36 -70.52
CA LYS A 92 64.57 0.31 -69.98
C LYS A 92 64.66 -0.02 -68.50
N VAL A 93 64.22 0.89 -67.64
CA VAL A 93 64.10 0.65 -66.20
C VAL A 93 62.63 0.42 -65.88
N ALA A 94 62.33 -0.69 -65.23
CA ALA A 94 60.99 -1.00 -64.73
C ALA A 94 60.84 -0.50 -63.29
N LYS A 95 59.78 0.26 -63.02
CA LYS A 95 59.40 0.65 -61.66
C LYS A 95 57.97 0.23 -61.39
N GLN A 96 57.76 -0.42 -60.26
CA GLN A 96 56.41 -0.74 -59.77
C GLN A 96 55.79 0.52 -59.18
N VAL A 97 54.66 0.95 -59.73
CA VAL A 97 53.90 2.11 -59.24
C VAL A 97 52.53 1.66 -58.77
N VAL A 98 52.00 2.30 -57.74
CA VAL A 98 50.64 2.05 -57.24
C VAL A 98 49.65 2.43 -58.34
N ALA A 99 48.91 1.46 -58.85
CA ALA A 99 47.87 1.68 -59.85
C ALA A 99 46.55 2.08 -59.20
N LYS A 100 46.21 1.44 -58.07
CA LYS A 100 45.05 1.77 -57.23
C LYS A 100 45.49 1.71 -55.77
N PRO A 101 45.28 2.78 -54.98
CA PRO A 101 45.66 2.79 -53.57
C PRO A 101 44.83 1.77 -52.78
N ALA A 102 45.36 1.35 -51.63
CA ALA A 102 44.60 0.55 -50.68
C ALA A 102 43.41 1.36 -50.18
N MET A 103 42.24 0.73 -50.09
CA MET A 103 41.02 1.37 -49.64
C MET A 103 40.32 0.49 -48.62
N THR A 104 39.45 1.09 -47.80
CA THR A 104 38.65 0.35 -46.83
C THR A 104 37.18 0.43 -47.21
N ARG A 105 36.48 -0.70 -47.12
CA ARG A 105 35.02 -0.76 -47.27
C ARG A 105 34.38 -0.94 -45.91
N LYS A 106 33.49 -0.03 -45.52
CA LYS A 106 32.72 -0.12 -44.26
C LYS A 106 31.40 -0.83 -44.52
N VAL A 107 31.16 -1.95 -43.85
CA VAL A 107 29.86 -2.65 -43.84
C VAL A 107 29.20 -2.38 -42.50
N ARG A 108 28.03 -1.72 -42.51
CA ARG A 108 27.25 -1.40 -41.31
C ARG A 108 26.18 -2.47 -41.10
N THR A 109 26.15 -3.06 -39.91
CA THR A 109 25.08 -3.94 -39.46
C THR A 109 24.22 -3.16 -38.46
N PRO A 110 22.91 -2.98 -38.71
CA PRO A 110 22.04 -2.20 -37.84
C PRO A 110 21.79 -2.89 -36.50
N ALA A 111 21.39 -2.10 -35.49
CA ALA A 111 20.99 -2.62 -34.19
C ALA A 111 19.68 -3.42 -34.30
N ARG A 112 19.58 -4.52 -33.55
CA ARG A 112 18.38 -5.36 -33.47
C ARG A 112 17.67 -5.13 -32.14
N TYR A 113 16.38 -4.80 -32.21
CA TYR A 113 15.52 -4.61 -31.04
C TYR A 113 14.46 -5.71 -30.96
N THR A 114 14.05 -6.05 -29.74
CA THR A 114 12.86 -6.88 -29.48
C THR A 114 11.84 -6.09 -28.66
N THR A 115 10.56 -6.41 -28.80
CA THR A 115 9.50 -5.73 -28.03
C THR A 115 9.09 -6.60 -26.85
N VAL A 116 9.41 -6.15 -25.63
CA VAL A 116 9.05 -6.84 -24.39
C VAL A 116 7.83 -6.19 -23.76
N ARG A 117 6.88 -7.01 -23.29
CA ARG A 117 5.68 -6.56 -22.58
C ARG A 117 5.93 -6.67 -21.08
N ILE A 118 6.05 -5.54 -20.39
CA ILE A 118 6.21 -5.51 -18.94
C ILE A 118 4.94 -4.99 -18.26
N LYS A 119 4.62 -5.52 -17.07
CA LYS A 119 3.55 -4.99 -16.22
C LYS A 119 4.14 -3.86 -15.37
N LYS A 120 3.84 -2.61 -15.73
CA LYS A 120 4.21 -1.44 -14.94
C LYS A 120 3.17 -1.18 -13.86
N LEU A 121 3.60 -1.05 -12.61
CA LEU A 121 2.74 -0.66 -11.50
C LEU A 121 2.29 0.79 -11.71
N VAL A 122 0.97 1.01 -11.79
CA VAL A 122 0.37 2.34 -11.96
C VAL A 122 -0.11 2.88 -10.63
N GLN A 123 -0.73 2.02 -9.82
CA GLN A 123 -1.22 2.38 -8.49
C GLN A 123 -0.85 1.28 -7.50
N PRO A 124 -0.14 1.59 -6.40
CA PRO A 124 0.21 0.61 -5.38
C PRO A 124 -1.02 0.13 -4.62
N ALA A 125 -0.91 -1.03 -3.98
CA ALA A 125 -1.93 -1.51 -3.06
C ALA A 125 -2.11 -0.51 -1.92
N SER A 126 -3.35 -0.25 -1.53
CA SER A 126 -3.66 0.66 -0.42
C SER A 126 -4.63 -0.01 0.55
N THR A 127 -4.50 0.34 1.82
CA THR A 127 -5.38 -0.17 2.88
C THR A 127 -5.94 1.01 3.66
N ARG A 128 -7.26 1.10 3.75
CA ARG A 128 -7.96 2.11 4.54
C ARG A 128 -8.68 1.45 5.71
N SER A 129 -8.51 2.02 6.90
CA SER A 129 -9.26 1.63 8.10
C SER A 129 -10.50 2.50 8.23
N ILE A 130 -11.69 1.89 8.24
CA ILE A 130 -12.97 2.57 8.49
C ILE A 130 -13.36 2.32 9.95
N PRO A 131 -13.50 3.37 10.79
CA PRO A 131 -13.92 3.21 12.18
C PRO A 131 -15.41 2.89 12.25
N ILE A 132 -15.75 1.84 13.00
CA ILE A 132 -17.12 1.48 13.37
C ILE A 132 -17.33 1.96 14.82
N PRO A 133 -18.26 2.90 15.08
CA PRO A 133 -18.41 3.51 16.40
C PRO A 133 -18.93 2.50 17.43
N ALA A 134 -18.60 2.74 18.71
CA ALA A 134 -19.12 1.95 19.81
C ALA A 134 -20.63 2.17 19.99
N THR A 135 -21.36 1.10 20.31
CA THR A 135 -22.79 1.17 20.64
C THR A 135 -22.97 1.02 22.15
N TYR A 136 -23.97 1.68 22.72
CA TYR A 136 -24.18 1.76 24.17
C TYR A 136 -25.59 1.33 24.53
N LYS A 137 -25.74 0.70 25.71
CA LYS A 137 -27.05 0.38 26.31
C LYS A 137 -27.15 0.96 27.72
N THR A 138 -28.35 1.36 28.12
CA THR A 138 -28.61 1.87 29.48
C THR A 138 -29.13 0.72 30.33
N VAL A 139 -28.43 0.41 31.42
CA VAL A 139 -28.87 -0.56 32.42
C VAL A 139 -29.39 0.17 33.65
N THR A 140 -30.60 -0.20 34.07
CA THR A 140 -31.27 0.29 35.28
C THR A 140 -31.06 -0.70 36.41
N LYS A 141 -30.45 -0.25 37.51
CA LYS A 141 -30.31 -1.06 38.73
C LYS A 141 -31.04 -0.37 39.88
N LYS A 142 -31.92 -1.11 40.57
CA LYS A 142 -32.53 -0.64 41.82
C LYS A 142 -31.47 -0.69 42.91
N LYS A 143 -31.07 0.48 43.42
CA LYS A 143 -30.20 0.60 44.60
C LYS A 143 -31.09 0.66 45.84
N LYS A 144 -30.86 -0.27 46.78
CA LYS A 144 -31.44 -0.27 48.13
C LYS A 144 -31.06 1.05 48.80
N ILE A 145 -32.07 1.83 49.21
CA ILE A 145 -31.85 3.18 49.76
C ILE A 145 -31.58 3.10 51.26
N ALA A 146 -32.23 2.18 51.95
CA ALA A 146 -32.08 1.95 53.38
C ALA A 146 -32.38 0.47 53.71
N GLU A 147 -31.79 -0.01 54.79
CA GLU A 147 -32.17 -1.24 55.48
C GLU A 147 -33.58 -1.07 56.09
N GLY A 148 -34.36 -2.15 56.18
CA GLY A 148 -35.57 -2.12 57.02
C GLY A 148 -35.16 -2.05 58.48
N TYR A 149 -35.74 -1.15 59.28
CA TYR A 149 -35.45 -1.04 60.70
C TYR A 149 -36.59 -1.62 61.53
N ALA A 150 -36.24 -2.38 62.57
CA ALA A 150 -37.19 -2.80 63.60
C ALA A 150 -37.30 -1.69 64.66
N LYS A 151 -38.51 -1.27 64.99
CA LYS A 151 -38.78 -0.35 66.09
C LYS A 151 -39.46 -1.13 67.22
N TRP A 152 -38.98 -0.99 68.44
CA TRP A 152 -39.68 -1.51 69.62
C TRP A 152 -40.99 -0.75 69.80
N VAL A 153 -42.09 -1.49 69.88
CA VAL A 153 -43.44 -0.94 70.02
C VAL A 153 -44.08 -1.58 71.25
N PRO A 154 -44.59 -0.80 72.21
CA PRO A 154 -45.31 -1.35 73.35
C PRO A 154 -46.61 -2.02 72.87
N ILE A 155 -46.78 -3.27 73.26
CA ILE A 155 -48.00 -4.05 73.01
C ILE A 155 -48.75 -4.27 74.31
N VAL A 156 -50.07 -4.43 74.21
CA VAL A 156 -50.89 -4.82 75.36
C VAL A 156 -50.49 -6.23 75.77
N CYS A 157 -50.15 -6.42 77.04
CA CYS A 157 -49.84 -7.72 77.61
C CYS A 157 -51.06 -8.65 77.51
N THR A 158 -50.83 -9.94 77.22
CA THR A 158 -51.90 -10.94 77.14
C THR A 158 -52.72 -11.04 78.43
N SER A 159 -52.09 -10.82 79.59
CA SER A 159 -52.75 -10.77 80.90
C SER A 159 -53.75 -9.62 81.06
N SER A 160 -53.59 -8.54 80.31
CA SER A 160 -54.47 -7.37 80.36
C SER A 160 -55.60 -7.44 79.32
N ILE A 161 -55.56 -8.41 78.41
CA ILE A 161 -56.58 -8.60 77.38
C ILE A 161 -57.73 -9.42 77.98
N ASN A 162 -58.87 -8.77 78.18
CA ASN A 162 -60.10 -9.41 78.61
C ASN A 162 -61.18 -9.33 77.50
N SER A 163 -62.22 -10.16 77.63
CA SER A 163 -63.30 -10.23 76.63
C SER A 163 -64.01 -8.88 76.41
N THR A 164 -64.18 -8.09 77.47
CA THR A 164 -64.77 -6.74 77.42
C THR A 164 -63.93 -5.78 76.58
N MET A 165 -62.62 -5.79 76.76
CA MET A 165 -61.66 -4.99 76.00
C MET A 165 -61.63 -5.43 74.53
N ILE A 166 -61.66 -6.73 74.24
CA ILE A 166 -61.72 -7.24 72.86
C ILE A 166 -63.04 -6.81 72.20
N THR A 167 -64.15 -6.85 72.93
CA THR A 167 -65.47 -6.38 72.46
C THR A 167 -65.41 -4.91 72.05
N GLN A 168 -64.77 -4.06 72.86
CA GLN A 168 -64.55 -2.64 72.54
C GLN A 168 -63.66 -2.47 71.29
N VAL A 169 -62.59 -3.26 71.18
CA VAL A 169 -61.70 -3.27 70.00
C VAL A 169 -62.47 -3.66 68.74
N GLN A 170 -63.27 -4.73 68.79
CA GLN A 170 -64.10 -5.18 67.68
C GLN A 170 -65.15 -4.14 67.28
N GLN A 171 -65.80 -3.50 68.25
CA GLN A 171 -66.74 -2.40 68.01
C GLN A 171 -66.07 -1.21 67.33
N ALA A 172 -64.91 -0.77 67.83
CA ALA A 172 -64.17 0.35 67.28
C ALA A 172 -63.59 0.05 65.89
N LEU A 173 -63.12 -1.19 65.65
CA LEU A 173 -62.67 -1.61 64.32
C LEU A 173 -63.84 -1.73 63.33
N LYS A 174 -65.02 -2.13 63.81
CA LYS A 174 -66.23 -2.23 62.99
C LYS A 174 -66.75 -0.84 62.62
N SER A 175 -66.79 0.10 63.56
CA SER A 175 -67.13 1.51 63.27
C SER A 175 -66.11 2.18 62.35
N ALA A 176 -64.84 1.82 62.46
CA ALA A 176 -63.79 2.25 61.54
C ALA A 176 -63.84 1.55 60.16
N GLY A 177 -64.68 0.54 59.98
CA GLY A 177 -64.88 -0.17 58.70
C GLY A 177 -63.87 -1.29 58.41
N TYR A 178 -63.01 -1.66 59.36
CA TYR A 178 -61.96 -2.67 59.21
C TYR A 178 -62.39 -4.06 59.71
N TYR A 179 -63.44 -4.15 60.51
CA TYR A 179 -63.95 -5.42 61.05
C TYR A 179 -65.37 -5.71 60.57
N ARG A 180 -65.58 -6.89 59.97
CA ARG A 180 -66.88 -7.35 59.44
C ARG A 180 -67.45 -8.55 60.21
N GLY A 181 -66.68 -9.11 61.14
CA GLY A 181 -67.08 -10.27 61.93
C GLY A 181 -68.10 -9.97 63.04
N PRO A 182 -68.52 -11.02 63.77
CA PRO A 182 -69.33 -10.88 64.97
C PRO A 182 -68.54 -10.23 66.10
N ILE A 183 -69.21 -9.41 66.92
CA ILE A 183 -68.60 -8.86 68.13
C ILE A 183 -68.80 -9.90 69.23
N ASP A 184 -67.82 -10.79 69.38
CA ASP A 184 -67.86 -11.96 70.27
C ASP A 184 -66.87 -11.88 71.45
N GLY A 185 -66.07 -10.81 71.52
CA GLY A 185 -65.05 -10.64 72.55
C GLY A 185 -63.87 -11.60 72.42
N VAL A 186 -63.68 -12.24 71.26
CA VAL A 186 -62.58 -13.18 70.98
C VAL A 186 -61.61 -12.58 69.95
N LEU A 187 -60.31 -12.54 70.31
CA LEU A 187 -59.26 -12.05 69.40
C LEU A 187 -58.83 -13.13 68.40
N GLY A 188 -59.78 -13.53 67.55
CA GLY A 188 -59.62 -14.53 66.49
C GLY A 188 -58.87 -14.03 65.25
N ALA A 189 -58.81 -14.86 64.22
CA ALA A 189 -58.10 -14.56 62.98
C ALA A 189 -58.65 -13.31 62.26
N GLU A 190 -59.98 -13.15 62.23
CA GLU A 190 -60.62 -11.97 61.63
C GLU A 190 -60.30 -10.70 62.41
N SER A 191 -60.41 -10.72 63.74
CA SER A 191 -60.09 -9.58 64.60
C SER A 191 -58.62 -9.17 64.47
N ARG A 192 -57.69 -10.13 64.42
CA ARG A 192 -56.25 -9.86 64.19
C ARG A 192 -55.97 -9.27 62.82
N THR A 193 -56.69 -9.73 61.79
CA THR A 193 -56.56 -9.20 60.43
C THR A 193 -57.09 -7.78 60.35
N ALA A 194 -58.24 -7.51 60.96
CA ALA A 194 -58.80 -6.15 61.07
C ALA A 194 -57.85 -5.19 61.81
N VAL A 195 -57.25 -5.61 62.92
CA VAL A 195 -56.21 -4.83 63.63
C VAL A 195 -55.03 -4.52 62.71
N ARG A 196 -54.52 -5.53 61.98
CA ARG A 196 -53.38 -5.37 61.06
C ARG A 196 -53.70 -4.38 59.94
N ASP A 197 -54.87 -4.50 59.34
CA ASP A 197 -55.29 -3.65 58.23
C ASP A 197 -55.53 -2.21 58.69
N TYR A 198 -56.16 -2.04 59.86
CA TYR A 198 -56.30 -0.76 60.53
C TYR A 198 -54.95 -0.10 60.80
N GLN A 199 -54.00 -0.84 61.37
CA GLN A 199 -52.66 -0.34 61.65
C GLN A 199 -51.94 0.10 60.39
N LYS A 200 -52.00 -0.72 59.34
CA LYS A 200 -51.38 -0.42 58.05
C LYS A 200 -51.98 0.83 57.42
N ALA A 201 -53.31 0.99 57.48
CA ALA A 201 -54.00 2.14 56.91
C ALA A 201 -53.75 3.44 57.70
N LYS A 202 -53.59 3.35 59.03
CA LYS A 202 -53.31 4.49 59.91
C LYS A 202 -51.82 4.80 60.06
N GLY A 203 -50.94 4.08 59.37
CA GLY A 203 -49.49 4.25 59.50
C GLY A 203 -48.95 3.89 60.90
N LEU A 204 -49.70 3.08 61.65
CA LEU A 204 -49.31 2.60 62.96
C LEU A 204 -48.39 1.37 62.84
N PRO A 205 -47.59 1.08 63.87
CA PRO A 205 -46.76 -0.12 63.84
C PRO A 205 -47.61 -1.40 63.83
N VAL A 206 -47.38 -2.25 62.84
CA VAL A 206 -48.10 -3.51 62.65
C VAL A 206 -47.54 -4.59 63.59
N ALA A 207 -47.90 -4.49 64.87
CA ALA A 207 -47.29 -5.26 65.96
C ALA A 207 -48.35 -5.89 66.89
N GLY A 208 -49.41 -6.49 66.35
CA GLY A 208 -50.49 -7.06 67.17
C GLY A 208 -51.30 -5.96 67.86
N LEU A 209 -51.91 -6.19 69.03
CA LEU A 209 -52.64 -5.14 69.73
C LEU A 209 -51.67 -4.17 70.42
N SER A 210 -51.17 -3.18 69.67
CA SER A 210 -50.22 -2.19 70.19
C SER A 210 -50.92 -1.09 70.99
N LEU A 211 -50.21 -0.50 71.96
CA LEU A 211 -50.74 0.60 72.78
C LEU A 211 -51.20 1.78 71.90
N ALA A 212 -50.41 2.10 70.86
CA ALA A 212 -50.76 3.14 69.88
C ALA A 212 -52.06 2.81 69.10
N THR A 213 -52.35 1.52 68.89
CA THR A 213 -53.62 1.10 68.25
C THR A 213 -54.79 1.28 69.19
N MET A 214 -54.61 0.93 70.47
CA MET A 214 -55.63 1.11 71.50
C MET A 214 -55.96 2.60 71.71
N GLN A 215 -54.95 3.46 71.74
CA GLN A 215 -55.10 4.91 71.79
C GLN A 215 -55.79 5.46 70.54
N SER A 216 -55.37 5.00 69.36
CA SER A 216 -55.97 5.43 68.09
C SER A 216 -57.43 4.99 67.94
N LEU A 217 -57.85 3.91 68.60
CA LEU A 217 -59.25 3.45 68.65
C LEU A 217 -60.06 4.09 69.79
N GLY A 218 -59.43 4.91 70.64
CA GLY A 218 -60.09 5.61 71.75
C GLY A 218 -60.46 4.72 72.95
N ILE A 219 -59.84 3.54 73.06
CA ILE A 219 -60.16 2.54 74.09
C ILE A 219 -59.22 2.67 75.30
N TYR A 220 -58.04 3.25 75.09
CA TYR A 220 -57.03 3.45 76.13
C TYR A 220 -56.58 4.92 76.12
N PRO A 221 -56.41 5.57 77.29
CA PRO A 221 -55.99 6.97 77.38
C PRO A 221 -54.56 7.22 76.90
#